data_AF-A0A963JAG4-F1
#
_entry.id   AF-A0A963JAG4-F1
#
_cell.length_a   1.000
_cell.length_b   1.000
_cell.length_c   1.000
_cell.angle_alpha   90.00
_cell.angle_beta   90.00
_cell.angle_gamma   90.00
#
_symmetry.space_group_name_H-M   'P 1'
#
loop_
_entity.id
_entity.type
_entity.pdbx_description
1 polymer ?
#
loop_
_entity_poly.entity_id
_entity_poly.type
_entity_poly.pdbx_seq_one_letter_code
_entity_poly.pdbx_strand_id
1 'polypeptide(L)'
;NMGWMHDTLAYMKEDPIHRRYHHHKLTFSAVYAFTENFVLPLSHDEVVYGKGSLINKMPGDEWQQFANLRAMLGYMWAHPGKKLLFMGGEFAQRREWTHEGQLEWWVCDTPGHGGVQHMLRELNRVYRAEASLYELDFVSQGFEWVEANDEALSVFAFLRRARSGAPLLVVCNLTPVPRPSYLLGVPQGGIWRELFNTDAREYGGSGWGERAERGEVEAAPVRAHGHAQSLSVDLPPLSTLILKGPSHG
;
A
#
# COMPACT_ATOMS: atom_id res chain seq x y z
N ASN A 1 2.88 13.99 -9.47
CA ASN A 1 3.19 12.89 -10.38
C ASN A 1 1.89 12.43 -11.02
N MET A 2 1.53 13.06 -12.14
CA MET A 2 0.27 12.73 -12.82
C MET A 2 0.35 11.36 -13.53
N GLY A 3 1.54 10.95 -13.98
CA GLY A 3 1.78 9.61 -14.54
C GLY A 3 1.48 8.53 -13.51
N TRP A 4 2.09 8.62 -12.32
CA TRP A 4 1.78 7.71 -11.20
C TRP A 4 0.29 7.64 -10.89
N MET A 5 -0.40 8.78 -10.85
CA MET A 5 -1.84 8.83 -10.55
C MET A 5 -2.64 8.07 -11.60
N HIS A 6 -2.40 8.37 -12.88
CA HIS A 6 -3.11 7.74 -13.99
C HIS A 6 -2.85 6.23 -14.02
N ASP A 7 -1.60 5.82 -13.90
CA ASP A 7 -1.20 4.42 -13.99
C ASP A 7 -1.72 3.61 -12.79
N THR A 8 -1.67 4.16 -11.58
CA THR A 8 -2.18 3.53 -10.35
C THR A 8 -3.70 3.36 -10.42
N LEU A 9 -4.45 4.42 -10.77
CA LEU A 9 -5.90 4.33 -10.88
C LEU A 9 -6.32 3.40 -12.02
N ALA A 10 -5.62 3.43 -13.15
CA ALA A 10 -5.89 2.52 -14.25
C ALA A 10 -5.62 1.07 -13.87
N TYR A 11 -4.54 0.78 -13.13
CA TYR A 11 -4.24 -0.55 -12.62
C TYR A 11 -5.29 -1.05 -11.61
N MET A 12 -5.67 -0.20 -10.66
CA MET A 12 -6.60 -0.60 -9.60
C MET A 12 -8.04 -0.83 -10.12
N LYS A 13 -8.42 -0.18 -11.22
CA LYS A 13 -9.69 -0.43 -11.93
C LYS A 13 -9.77 -1.79 -12.61
N GLU A 14 -8.65 -2.39 -12.97
CA GLU A 14 -8.66 -3.70 -13.62
C GLU A 14 -9.16 -4.77 -12.66
N ASP A 15 -10.00 -5.67 -13.17
CA ASP A 15 -10.34 -6.92 -12.46
C ASP A 15 -9.04 -7.60 -12.00
N PRO A 16 -8.95 -8.06 -10.74
CA PRO A 16 -7.74 -8.69 -10.21
C PRO A 16 -7.14 -9.77 -11.11
N ILE A 17 -7.93 -10.53 -11.85
CA ILE A 17 -7.41 -11.57 -12.77
C ILE A 17 -6.66 -10.99 -13.98
N HIS A 18 -6.98 -9.75 -14.38
CA HIS A 18 -6.37 -9.06 -15.53
C HIS A 18 -5.16 -8.21 -15.13
N ARG A 19 -4.96 -7.94 -13.83
CA ARG A 19 -3.84 -7.11 -13.33
C ARG A 19 -2.46 -7.59 -13.77
N ARG A 20 -2.28 -8.90 -13.99
CA ARG A 20 -1.04 -9.46 -14.52
C ARG A 20 -0.59 -8.82 -15.85
N TYR A 21 -1.53 -8.47 -16.72
CA TYR A 21 -1.23 -7.86 -18.02
C TYR A 21 -0.86 -6.37 -17.92
N HIS A 22 -1.07 -5.78 -16.74
CA HIS A 22 -0.88 -4.36 -16.48
C HIS A 22 0.14 -4.11 -15.37
N HIS A 23 0.90 -5.13 -14.96
CA HIS A 23 1.85 -5.07 -13.84
C HIS A 23 2.83 -3.89 -13.94
N HIS A 24 3.28 -3.60 -15.17
CA HIS A 24 4.17 -2.48 -15.48
C HIS A 24 3.61 -1.10 -15.08
N LYS A 25 2.28 -0.91 -14.98
CA LYS A 25 1.68 0.37 -14.59
C LYS A 25 2.15 0.83 -13.20
N LEU A 26 2.33 -0.11 -12.26
CA LEU A 26 2.81 0.24 -10.92
C LEU A 26 4.34 0.35 -10.83
N THR A 27 5.09 -0.42 -11.61
CA THR A 27 6.56 -0.38 -11.57
C THR A 27 7.16 0.78 -12.35
N PHE A 28 6.50 1.23 -13.42
CA PHE A 28 7.03 2.27 -14.29
C PHE A 28 7.26 3.61 -13.57
N SER A 29 6.39 3.95 -12.61
CA SER A 29 6.53 5.18 -11.83
C SER A 29 7.84 5.26 -11.05
N ALA A 30 8.39 4.13 -10.59
CA ALA A 30 9.65 4.08 -9.86
C ALA A 30 10.87 4.38 -10.76
N VAL A 31 10.76 4.19 -12.08
CA VAL A 31 11.85 4.46 -13.05
C VAL A 31 12.23 5.95 -13.06
N TYR A 32 11.23 6.83 -12.92
CA TYR A 32 11.44 8.27 -12.92
C TYR A 32 11.15 8.92 -11.56
N ALA A 33 10.81 8.16 -10.51
CA ALA A 33 10.41 8.71 -9.21
C ALA A 33 11.44 9.67 -8.57
N PHE A 34 12.71 9.59 -8.97
CA PHE A 34 13.81 10.39 -8.42
C PHE A 34 14.34 11.46 -9.38
N THR A 35 13.68 11.68 -10.52
CA THR A 35 14.06 12.76 -11.45
C THR A 35 13.53 14.12 -11.02
N GLU A 36 12.49 14.14 -10.18
CA GLU A 36 11.80 15.34 -9.71
C GLU A 36 11.34 15.15 -8.25
N ASN A 37 11.02 16.26 -7.58
CA ASN A 37 10.44 16.23 -6.25
C ASN A 37 8.92 16.00 -6.33
N PHE A 38 8.51 14.74 -6.47
CA PHE A 38 7.10 14.41 -6.70
C PHE A 38 6.21 14.46 -5.44
N VAL A 39 5.02 15.02 -5.63
CA VAL A 39 3.81 14.70 -4.85
C VAL A 39 3.02 13.63 -5.62
N LEU A 40 2.43 12.67 -4.93
CA LEU A 40 1.50 11.65 -5.43
C LEU A 40 0.06 12.15 -5.16
N PRO A 41 -0.66 12.66 -6.18
CA PRO A 41 -1.95 13.26 -5.96
C PRO A 41 -3.09 12.30 -6.31
N LEU A 42 -4.08 12.22 -5.42
CA LEU A 42 -5.45 11.83 -5.72
C LEU A 42 -6.33 13.05 -5.42
N SER A 43 -6.40 13.98 -6.39
CA SER A 43 -7.04 15.28 -6.24
C SER A 43 -8.55 15.24 -6.52
N HIS A 44 -9.21 16.39 -6.36
CA HIS A 44 -10.62 16.58 -6.66
C HIS A 44 -10.99 16.24 -8.10
N ASP A 45 -10.10 16.53 -9.06
CA ASP A 45 -10.33 16.28 -10.49
C ASP A 45 -10.55 14.80 -10.81
N GLU A 46 -10.10 13.88 -9.96
CA GLU A 46 -10.22 12.44 -10.20
C GLU A 46 -11.54 11.83 -9.69
N VAL A 47 -12.36 12.61 -8.99
CA VAL A 47 -13.60 12.15 -8.33
C VAL A 47 -14.85 12.95 -8.72
N VAL A 48 -14.84 13.50 -9.94
CA VAL A 48 -15.90 14.33 -10.54
C VAL A 48 -16.18 13.95 -11.99
N TYR A 49 -17.19 14.57 -12.59
CA TYR A 49 -17.50 14.52 -14.03
C TYR A 49 -17.69 13.10 -14.58
N GLY A 50 -18.29 12.20 -13.80
CA GLY A 50 -18.56 10.83 -14.21
C GLY A 50 -17.35 9.90 -14.10
N LYS A 51 -16.23 10.37 -13.55
CA LYS A 51 -15.04 9.53 -13.32
C LYS A 51 -15.26 8.51 -12.19
N GLY A 52 -16.27 8.69 -11.35
CA GLY A 52 -16.57 7.94 -10.13
C GLY A 52 -15.73 8.40 -8.93
N SER A 53 -16.21 8.20 -7.71
CA SER A 53 -15.38 8.30 -6.50
C SER A 53 -14.29 7.21 -6.45
N LEU A 54 -13.28 7.35 -5.59
CA LEU A 54 -12.17 6.37 -5.52
C LEU A 54 -12.67 4.94 -5.25
N ILE A 55 -13.62 4.77 -4.32
CA ILE A 55 -14.16 3.44 -3.99
C ILE A 55 -14.91 2.81 -5.17
N ASN A 56 -15.63 3.61 -5.95
CA ASN A 56 -16.38 3.14 -7.12
C ASN A 56 -15.48 2.81 -8.32
N LYS A 57 -14.19 3.16 -8.27
CA LYS A 57 -13.20 2.70 -9.25
C LYS A 57 -12.69 1.30 -8.94
N MET A 58 -12.95 0.76 -7.74
CA MET A 58 -12.44 -0.54 -7.34
C MET A 58 -13.37 -1.66 -7.84
N PRO A 59 -12.82 -2.76 -8.38
CA PRO A 59 -13.62 -3.89 -8.84
C PRO A 59 -14.02 -4.81 -7.67
N GLY A 60 -14.96 -5.70 -7.94
CA GLY A 60 -15.38 -6.75 -7.03
C GLY A 60 -16.64 -6.41 -6.22
N ASP A 61 -16.95 -7.27 -5.25
CA ASP A 61 -18.00 -7.03 -4.27
C ASP A 61 -17.63 -5.88 -3.31
N GLU A 62 -18.57 -5.49 -2.43
CA GLU A 62 -18.35 -4.39 -1.50
C GLU A 62 -17.10 -4.57 -0.63
N TRP A 63 -16.84 -5.78 -0.12
CA TRP A 63 -15.67 -6.04 0.70
C TRP A 63 -14.38 -5.87 -0.12
N GLN A 64 -14.36 -6.39 -1.34
CA GLN A 64 -13.23 -6.25 -2.26
C GLN A 64 -13.00 -4.80 -2.68
N GLN A 65 -14.05 -3.99 -2.85
CA GLN A 65 -13.91 -2.57 -3.13
C GLN A 65 -13.15 -1.85 -2.02
N PHE A 66 -13.56 -2.07 -0.76
CA PHE A 66 -12.87 -1.48 0.38
C PHE A 66 -11.45 -2.01 0.53
N ALA A 67 -11.23 -3.32 0.37
CA ALA A 67 -9.90 -3.93 0.43
C ALA A 67 -8.94 -3.36 -0.63
N ASN A 68 -9.41 -3.24 -1.89
CA ASN A 68 -8.65 -2.60 -2.95
C ASN A 68 -8.27 -1.15 -2.63
N LEU A 69 -9.23 -0.36 -2.13
CA LEU A 69 -8.96 1.04 -1.76
C LEU A 69 -7.93 1.12 -0.63
N ARG A 70 -8.07 0.29 0.41
CA ARG A 70 -7.13 0.22 1.52
C ARG A 70 -5.72 -0.17 1.06
N ALA A 71 -5.60 -1.20 0.22
CA ALA A 71 -4.32 -1.61 -0.36
C ALA A 71 -3.69 -0.51 -1.23
N MET A 72 -4.46 0.14 -2.11
CA MET A 72 -3.95 1.25 -2.93
C MET A 72 -3.45 2.41 -2.07
N LEU A 73 -4.17 2.77 -1.01
CA LEU A 73 -3.76 3.84 -0.09
C LEU A 73 -2.51 3.43 0.73
N GLY A 74 -2.43 2.17 1.17
CA GLY A 74 -1.22 1.62 1.79
C GLY A 74 0.00 1.74 0.88
N TYR A 75 -0.14 1.28 -0.38
CA TYR A 75 0.88 1.44 -1.41
C TYR A 75 1.24 2.92 -1.64
N MET A 76 0.25 3.80 -1.80
CA MET A 76 0.47 5.23 -2.03
C MET A 76 1.27 5.89 -0.90
N TRP A 77 0.97 5.59 0.36
CA TRP A 77 1.71 6.12 1.50
C TRP A 77 3.13 5.59 1.56
N ALA A 78 3.33 4.33 1.17
CA ALA A 78 4.63 3.67 1.19
C ALA A 78 5.52 3.99 -0.03
N HIS A 79 4.95 4.33 -1.18
CA HIS A 79 5.69 4.68 -2.40
C HIS A 79 6.51 5.98 -2.22
N PRO A 80 7.68 6.16 -2.84
CA PRO A 80 8.41 7.42 -2.80
C PRO A 80 7.58 8.62 -3.31
N GLY A 81 7.70 9.76 -2.61
CA GLY A 81 7.03 11.03 -2.93
C GLY A 81 6.02 11.48 -1.87
N LYS A 82 5.67 12.76 -1.83
CA LYS A 82 4.74 13.31 -0.82
C LYS A 82 3.29 12.98 -1.15
N LYS A 83 2.37 13.06 -0.17
CA LYS A 83 1.00 12.54 -0.30
C LYS A 83 -0.01 13.67 -0.41
N LEU A 84 -0.97 13.53 -1.32
CA LEU A 84 -2.16 14.38 -1.39
C LEU A 84 -3.39 13.52 -1.67
N LEU A 85 -4.33 13.52 -0.73
CA LEU A 85 -5.62 12.86 -0.84
C LEU A 85 -6.73 13.90 -0.66
N PHE A 86 -7.64 14.00 -1.62
CA PHE A 86 -8.76 14.93 -1.55
C PHE A 86 -9.84 14.45 -0.57
N MET A 87 -10.51 15.41 0.06
CA MET A 87 -11.56 15.17 1.06
C MET A 87 -12.67 14.25 0.51
N GLY A 88 -13.18 13.38 1.37
CA GLY A 88 -14.08 12.28 0.99
C GLY A 88 -13.34 10.99 0.61
N GLY A 89 -12.10 11.09 0.12
CA GLY A 89 -11.27 9.92 -0.15
C GLY A 89 -10.87 9.17 1.13
N GLU A 90 -10.78 9.87 2.25
CA GLU A 90 -10.30 9.34 3.52
C GLU A 90 -11.31 8.46 4.27
N PHE A 91 -12.57 8.51 3.89
CA PHE A 91 -13.62 7.61 4.41
C PHE A 91 -14.37 6.93 3.26
N ALA A 92 -13.74 6.86 2.08
CA ALA A 92 -14.26 6.15 0.91
C ALA A 92 -15.67 6.60 0.49
N GLN A 93 -15.92 7.90 0.42
CA GLN A 93 -17.22 8.43 -0.02
C GLN A 93 -17.63 7.79 -1.36
N ARG A 94 -18.85 7.27 -1.45
CA ARG A 94 -19.35 6.62 -2.67
C ARG A 94 -19.81 7.63 -3.70
N ARG A 95 -20.55 8.67 -3.30
CA ARG A 95 -20.98 9.71 -4.23
C ARG A 95 -19.79 10.52 -4.73
N GLU A 96 -19.79 10.84 -6.02
CA GLU A 96 -18.83 11.81 -6.58
C GLU A 96 -18.88 13.13 -5.81
N TRP A 97 -17.75 13.83 -5.76
CA TRP A 97 -17.72 15.13 -5.14
C TRP A 97 -18.60 16.11 -5.91
N THR A 98 -19.34 16.94 -5.19
CA THR A 98 -20.08 18.07 -5.74
C THR A 98 -19.81 19.29 -4.89
N HIS A 99 -19.66 20.44 -5.56
CA HIS A 99 -19.48 21.72 -4.89
C HIS A 99 -20.81 22.29 -4.37
N GLU A 100 -21.96 21.81 -4.86
CA GLU A 100 -23.31 22.26 -4.46
C GLU A 100 -23.85 21.58 -3.20
N GLY A 101 -22.99 20.95 -2.38
CA GLY A 101 -23.42 20.26 -1.19
C GLY A 101 -22.29 19.97 -0.21
N GLN A 102 -22.57 19.08 0.73
CA GLN A 102 -21.59 18.60 1.70
C GLN A 102 -21.14 17.17 1.38
N LEU A 103 -20.03 16.79 2.01
CA LEU A 103 -19.61 15.41 2.06
C LEU A 103 -20.63 14.56 2.83
N GLU A 104 -20.65 13.27 2.54
CA GLU A 104 -21.58 12.30 3.13
C GLU A 104 -21.13 11.86 4.53
N TRP A 105 -20.96 12.81 5.46
CA TRP A 105 -20.37 12.57 6.77
C TRP A 105 -20.98 11.40 7.55
N TRP A 106 -22.28 11.16 7.39
CA TRP A 106 -23.01 10.07 8.03
C TRP A 106 -22.43 8.68 7.73
N VAL A 107 -21.72 8.49 6.62
CA VAL A 107 -21.10 7.19 6.29
C VAL A 107 -19.95 6.84 7.23
N CYS A 108 -19.31 7.83 7.88
CA CYS A 108 -18.19 7.59 8.79
C CYS A 108 -18.55 6.63 9.95
N ASP A 109 -19.82 6.56 10.33
CA ASP A 109 -20.31 5.69 11.40
C ASP A 109 -20.64 4.26 10.92
N THR A 110 -20.43 3.97 9.63
CA THR A 110 -20.65 2.64 9.03
C THR A 110 -19.34 1.84 8.96
N PRO A 111 -19.37 0.50 9.11
CA PRO A 111 -18.14 -0.30 9.28
C PRO A 111 -17.08 -0.15 8.18
N GLY A 112 -17.47 -0.17 6.90
CA GLY A 112 -16.51 -0.09 5.78
C GLY A 112 -15.84 1.28 5.68
N HIS A 113 -16.65 2.34 5.71
CA HIS A 113 -16.19 3.73 5.61
C HIS A 113 -15.41 4.19 6.85
N GLY A 114 -15.94 3.90 8.04
CA GLY A 114 -15.25 4.15 9.32
C GLY A 114 -13.94 3.36 9.41
N GLY A 115 -13.89 2.14 8.87
CA GLY A 115 -12.68 1.33 8.76
C GLY A 115 -11.59 1.99 7.91
N VAL A 116 -11.93 2.56 6.74
CA VAL A 116 -10.96 3.31 5.91
C VAL A 116 -10.47 4.57 6.62
N GLN A 117 -11.37 5.30 7.29
CA GLN A 117 -11.01 6.49 8.06
C GLN A 117 -10.07 6.16 9.22
N HIS A 118 -10.36 5.07 9.94
CA HIS A 118 -9.50 4.56 11.00
C HIS A 118 -8.13 4.15 10.46
N MET A 119 -8.10 3.37 9.37
CA MET A 119 -6.87 2.96 8.70
C MET A 119 -6.00 4.16 8.33
N LEU A 120 -6.55 5.19 7.70
CA LEU A 120 -5.78 6.36 7.29
C LEU A 120 -5.27 7.19 8.48
N ARG A 121 -6.00 7.20 9.60
CA ARG A 121 -5.51 7.83 10.84
C ARG A 121 -4.24 7.12 11.33
N GLU A 122 -4.26 5.79 11.39
CA GLU A 122 -3.12 4.99 11.84
C GLU A 122 -1.97 5.03 10.84
N LEU A 123 -2.26 4.94 9.54
CA LEU A 123 -1.25 5.04 8.47
C LEU A 123 -0.54 6.40 8.49
N ASN A 124 -1.25 7.49 8.80
CA ASN A 124 -0.63 8.81 9.02
C ASN A 124 0.19 8.91 10.31
N ARG A 125 -0.10 8.10 11.34
CA ARG A 125 0.79 7.98 12.51
C ARG A 125 2.07 7.23 12.15
N VAL A 126 1.96 6.09 11.46
CA VAL A 126 3.11 5.33 10.96
C VAL A 126 3.98 6.20 10.05
N TYR A 127 3.38 6.90 9.09
CA TYR A 127 4.10 7.80 8.17
C TYR A 127 4.91 8.88 8.90
N ARG A 128 4.38 9.46 9.98
CA ARG A 128 5.08 10.50 10.75
C ARG A 128 6.13 9.93 11.71
N ALA A 129 5.95 8.70 12.17
CA ALA A 129 6.86 8.04 13.11
C ALA A 129 8.07 7.42 12.41
N GLU A 130 7.93 7.00 11.15
CA GLU A 130 8.95 6.25 10.44
C GLU A 130 9.64 7.08 9.35
N ALA A 131 10.84 7.59 9.67
CA ALA A 131 11.67 8.40 8.75
C ALA A 131 11.88 7.75 7.38
N SER A 132 11.96 6.42 7.31
CA SER A 132 12.13 5.65 6.08
C SER A 132 11.03 5.94 5.04
N LEU A 133 9.84 6.37 5.46
CA LEU A 133 8.73 6.68 4.57
C LEU A 133 8.78 8.08 3.94
N TYR A 134 9.61 9.00 4.46
CA TYR A 134 9.59 10.40 4.00
C TYR A 134 10.96 11.08 3.84
N GLU A 135 12.00 10.63 4.53
CA GLU A 135 13.28 11.35 4.58
C GLU A 135 14.00 11.35 3.23
N LEU A 136 14.00 10.19 2.56
CA LEU A 136 14.73 9.96 1.31
C LEU A 136 13.80 9.80 0.09
N ASP A 137 12.63 10.45 0.10
CA ASP A 137 11.64 10.36 -1.00
C ASP A 137 12.19 10.77 -2.37
N PHE A 138 13.20 11.64 -2.42
CA PHE A 138 13.69 12.28 -3.65
C PHE A 138 15.09 11.82 -4.06
N VAL A 139 15.59 10.74 -3.44
CA VAL A 139 16.89 10.17 -3.78
C VAL A 139 16.77 8.65 -3.87
N SER A 140 17.44 8.05 -4.86
CA SER A 140 17.28 6.62 -5.15
C SER A 140 17.69 5.71 -4.00
N GLN A 141 18.58 6.15 -3.11
CA GLN A 141 19.00 5.36 -1.93
C GLN A 141 17.84 5.09 -0.95
N GLY A 142 16.75 5.86 -1.01
CA GLY A 142 15.58 5.70 -0.15
C GLY A 142 14.65 4.55 -0.54
N PHE A 143 14.90 3.89 -1.68
CA PHE A 143 14.00 2.90 -2.27
C PHE A 143 14.78 1.78 -2.98
N GLU A 144 14.30 0.55 -2.85
CA GLU A 144 14.89 -0.61 -3.53
C GLU A 144 13.79 -1.64 -3.82
N TRP A 145 13.65 -2.08 -5.07
CA TRP A 145 12.74 -3.19 -5.39
C TRP A 145 13.29 -4.49 -4.82
N VAL A 146 12.43 -5.25 -4.12
CA VAL A 146 12.68 -6.63 -3.70
C VAL A 146 12.03 -7.58 -4.71
N GLU A 147 10.77 -7.34 -5.03
CA GLU A 147 10.05 -8.05 -6.08
C GLU A 147 9.20 -7.05 -6.87
N ALA A 148 9.41 -6.99 -8.17
CA ALA A 148 8.77 -6.03 -9.08
C ALA A 148 8.16 -6.72 -10.32
N ASN A 149 8.33 -8.03 -10.46
CA ASN A 149 8.00 -8.79 -11.67
C ASN A 149 7.15 -10.04 -11.36
N ASP A 150 6.59 -10.18 -10.15
CA ASP A 150 5.61 -11.22 -9.84
C ASP A 150 4.22 -10.85 -10.37
N GLU A 151 4.14 -10.69 -11.69
CA GLU A 151 2.94 -10.34 -12.42
C GLU A 151 1.86 -11.43 -12.33
N ALA A 152 2.28 -12.69 -12.29
CA ALA A 152 1.39 -13.84 -12.19
C ALA A 152 0.55 -13.81 -10.91
N LEU A 153 1.12 -13.35 -9.79
CA LEU A 153 0.43 -13.21 -8.52
C LEU A 153 0.00 -11.77 -8.22
N SER A 154 0.44 -10.81 -9.04
CA SER A 154 0.27 -9.35 -8.82
C SER A 154 0.74 -8.93 -7.43
N VAL A 155 1.94 -9.40 -7.08
CA VAL A 155 2.64 -9.06 -5.85
C VAL A 155 3.77 -8.08 -6.16
N PHE A 156 3.90 -7.07 -5.32
CA PHE A 156 4.99 -6.10 -5.37
C PHE A 156 5.62 -6.00 -4.00
N ALA A 157 6.95 -5.96 -3.93
CA ALA A 157 7.68 -5.76 -2.69
C ALA A 157 8.86 -4.82 -2.88
N PHE A 158 9.03 -3.89 -1.96
CA PHE A 158 10.14 -2.93 -1.99
C PHE A 158 10.55 -2.49 -0.59
N LEU A 159 11.79 -2.04 -0.47
CA LEU A 159 12.34 -1.47 0.74
C LEU A 159 12.24 0.06 0.70
N ARG A 160 11.97 0.64 1.87
CA ARG A 160 12.10 2.06 2.17
C ARG A 160 13.18 2.28 3.21
N ARG A 161 14.05 3.27 2.99
CA ARG A 161 15.21 3.55 3.85
C ARG A 161 15.27 5.02 4.25
N ALA A 162 15.80 5.26 5.44
CA ALA A 162 16.19 6.55 5.98
C ALA A 162 17.72 6.68 5.98
N ARG A 163 18.26 7.87 6.31
CA ARG A 163 19.71 8.04 6.54
C ARG A 163 20.19 7.23 7.73
N SER A 164 19.32 7.11 8.73
CA SER A 164 19.54 6.33 9.95
C SER A 164 18.23 5.64 10.35
N GLY A 165 18.35 4.44 10.93
CA GLY A 165 17.21 3.67 11.42
C GLY A 165 16.97 2.40 10.64
N ALA A 166 15.91 1.69 11.03
CA ALA A 166 15.55 0.42 10.43
C ALA A 166 14.95 0.60 9.01
N PRO A 167 15.28 -0.30 8.06
CA PRO A 167 14.57 -0.35 6.79
C PRO A 167 13.13 -0.81 7.01
N LEU A 168 12.23 -0.37 6.12
CA LEU A 168 10.88 -0.92 6.04
C LEU A 168 10.75 -1.75 4.78
N LEU A 169 10.20 -2.95 4.89
CA LEU A 169 9.77 -3.78 3.78
C LEU A 169 8.28 -3.55 3.58
N VAL A 170 7.90 -3.17 2.37
CA VAL A 170 6.53 -2.96 1.97
C VAL A 170 6.17 -4.05 0.99
N VAL A 171 5.03 -4.71 1.21
CA VAL A 171 4.56 -5.81 0.36
C VAL A 171 3.11 -5.57 0.02
N CYS A 172 2.76 -5.62 -1.27
CA CYS A 172 1.40 -5.45 -1.76
C CYS A 172 0.96 -6.74 -2.45
N ASN A 173 -0.11 -7.38 -1.97
CA ASN A 173 -0.82 -8.44 -2.69
C ASN A 173 -2.09 -7.84 -3.30
N LEU A 174 -2.09 -7.62 -4.61
CA LEU A 174 -3.18 -6.92 -5.30
C LEU A 174 -4.14 -7.92 -5.97
N THR A 175 -4.34 -9.09 -5.38
CA THR A 175 -5.40 -10.05 -5.76
C THR A 175 -6.18 -10.50 -4.54
N PRO A 176 -7.45 -10.95 -4.69
CA PRO A 176 -8.26 -11.46 -3.56
C PRO A 176 -7.80 -12.85 -3.09
N VAL A 177 -6.71 -13.40 -3.64
CA VAL A 177 -6.16 -14.70 -3.27
C VAL A 177 -5.05 -14.48 -2.24
N PRO A 178 -5.19 -14.98 -0.99
CA PRO A 178 -4.13 -14.91 0.00
C PRO A 178 -2.91 -15.74 -0.41
N ARG A 179 -1.72 -15.34 0.02
CA ARG A 179 -0.45 -16.03 -0.28
C ARG A 179 0.21 -16.48 1.02
N PRO A 180 0.04 -17.75 1.43
CA PRO A 180 0.72 -18.27 2.61
C PRO A 180 2.21 -18.44 2.34
N SER A 181 3.02 -18.18 3.36
CA SER A 181 4.47 -18.43 3.35
C SER A 181 5.20 -17.85 2.13
N TYR A 182 4.82 -16.65 1.69
CA TYR A 182 5.43 -15.98 0.55
C TYR A 182 6.85 -15.53 0.93
N LEU A 183 7.84 -15.99 0.18
CA LEU A 183 9.26 -15.77 0.48
C LEU A 183 9.70 -14.40 -0.04
N LEU A 184 10.31 -13.56 0.80
CA LEU A 184 10.80 -12.23 0.43
C LEU A 184 12.24 -12.05 0.88
N GLY A 185 13.12 -11.63 -0.04
CA GLY A 185 14.51 -11.35 0.31
C GLY A 185 14.61 -10.09 1.16
N VAL A 186 15.45 -10.11 2.20
CA VAL A 186 15.69 -8.94 3.06
C VAL A 186 17.17 -8.73 3.32
N PRO A 187 17.63 -7.47 3.45
CA PRO A 187 19.05 -7.15 3.57
C PRO A 187 19.66 -7.58 4.92
N GLN A 188 18.83 -7.86 5.93
CA GLN A 188 19.25 -8.11 7.30
C GLN A 188 18.49 -9.30 7.89
N GLY A 189 19.21 -10.11 8.66
CA GLY A 189 18.62 -11.18 9.48
C GLY A 189 17.88 -10.62 10.69
N GLY A 190 17.44 -11.48 11.61
CA GLY A 190 16.75 -11.06 12.84
C GLY A 190 15.25 -10.85 12.66
N ILE A 191 14.63 -10.23 13.68
CA ILE A 191 13.17 -10.09 13.76
C ILE A 191 12.69 -8.85 13.00
N TRP A 192 11.79 -9.07 12.05
CA TRP A 192 11.03 -8.03 11.36
C TRP A 192 9.63 -7.93 11.96
N ARG A 193 9.22 -6.74 12.37
CA ARG A 193 7.91 -6.50 13.01
C ARG A 193 6.94 -5.87 12.03
N GLU A 194 5.73 -6.41 11.94
CA GLU A 194 4.59 -5.82 11.27
C GLU A 194 4.21 -4.50 11.97
N LEU A 195 4.43 -3.39 11.26
CA LEU A 195 4.00 -2.07 11.69
C LEU A 195 2.58 -1.76 11.25
N PHE A 196 2.19 -2.29 10.08
CA PHE A 196 0.92 -1.94 9.46
C PHE A 196 0.44 -3.04 8.52
N ASN A 197 -0.87 -3.31 8.56
CA ASN A 197 -1.54 -4.27 7.71
C ASN A 197 -2.93 -3.73 7.32
N THR A 198 -3.13 -3.48 6.03
CA THR A 198 -4.41 -2.93 5.55
C THR A 198 -5.58 -3.93 5.60
N ASP A 199 -5.32 -5.22 5.84
CA ASP A 199 -6.34 -6.27 6.02
C ASP A 199 -6.70 -6.51 7.50
N ALA A 200 -6.17 -5.68 8.42
CA ALA A 200 -6.54 -5.79 9.83
C ALA A 200 -8.06 -5.65 10.04
N ARG A 201 -8.62 -6.44 10.98
CA ARG A 201 -10.07 -6.46 11.25
C ARG A 201 -10.63 -5.09 11.65
N GLU A 202 -9.84 -4.30 12.37
CA GLU A 202 -10.17 -2.94 12.81
C GLU A 202 -10.33 -1.93 11.66
N TYR A 203 -9.91 -2.29 10.45
CA TYR A 203 -10.09 -1.50 9.22
C TYR A 203 -11.17 -2.10 8.29
N GLY A 204 -11.86 -3.16 8.72
CA GLY A 204 -12.81 -3.92 7.92
C GLY A 204 -12.15 -4.92 6.95
N GLY A 205 -10.92 -5.34 7.23
CA GLY A 205 -10.27 -6.45 6.53
C GLY A 205 -10.70 -7.81 7.06
N SER A 206 -10.18 -8.87 6.45
CA SER A 206 -10.52 -10.26 6.81
C SER A 206 -9.80 -10.74 8.08
N GLY A 207 -8.72 -10.06 8.46
CA GLY A 207 -7.82 -10.51 9.52
C GLY A 207 -7.09 -11.80 9.17
N TRP A 208 -6.87 -12.05 7.87
CA TRP A 208 -6.20 -13.26 7.43
C TRP A 208 -4.72 -13.17 7.76
N GLY A 209 -4.18 -14.22 8.38
CA GLY A 209 -2.78 -14.23 8.81
C GLY A 209 -2.48 -13.37 10.04
N GLU A 210 -3.49 -12.76 10.69
CA GLU A 210 -3.31 -12.15 12.01
C GLU A 210 -2.88 -13.24 13.01
N ARG A 211 -1.58 -13.31 13.32
CA ARG A 211 -1.05 -14.20 14.36
C ARG A 211 -1.23 -13.52 15.71
N ALA A 212 -1.78 -14.26 16.68
CA ALA A 212 -1.95 -13.80 18.07
C ALA A 212 -0.61 -13.35 18.74
N GLU A 213 0.52 -13.73 18.14
CA GLU A 213 1.87 -13.41 18.58
C GLU A 213 2.46 -12.25 17.76
N ARG A 214 2.04 -11.02 18.10
CA ARG A 214 2.78 -9.74 17.92
C ARG A 214 3.30 -9.37 16.50
N GLY A 215 2.87 -10.03 15.43
CA GLY A 215 3.22 -9.65 14.06
C GLY A 215 4.74 -9.68 13.78
N GLU A 216 5.50 -10.52 14.46
CA GLU A 216 6.95 -10.63 14.29
C GLU A 216 7.30 -11.83 13.39
N VAL A 217 8.19 -11.61 12.42
CA VAL A 217 8.68 -12.64 11.49
C VAL A 217 10.21 -12.65 11.57
N GLU A 218 10.78 -13.81 11.88
CA GLU A 218 12.22 -13.98 11.93
C GLU A 218 12.78 -14.29 10.54
N ALA A 219 13.82 -13.55 10.13
CA ALA A 219 14.50 -13.79 8.88
C ALA A 219 15.38 -15.04 8.96
N ALA A 220 15.25 -15.91 7.96
CA ALA A 220 16.04 -17.13 7.82
C ALA A 220 17.21 -16.91 6.84
N PRO A 221 18.31 -17.68 6.98
CA PRO A 221 19.47 -17.60 6.08
C PRO A 221 19.23 -18.33 4.75
N VAL A 222 18.12 -18.02 4.09
CA VAL A 222 17.74 -18.53 2.77
C VAL A 222 17.85 -17.39 1.76
N ARG A 223 18.61 -17.60 0.69
CA ARG A 223 18.81 -16.60 -0.37
C ARG A 223 17.54 -16.42 -1.20
N ALA A 224 17.09 -15.18 -1.36
CA ALA A 224 15.97 -14.81 -2.24
C ALA A 224 16.12 -13.36 -2.69
N HIS A 225 15.64 -13.03 -3.90
CA HIS A 225 15.57 -11.64 -4.41
C HIS A 225 16.90 -10.86 -4.31
N GLY A 226 18.03 -11.53 -4.55
CA GLY A 226 19.37 -10.90 -4.45
C GLY A 226 19.92 -10.70 -3.02
N HIS A 227 19.17 -11.08 -1.99
CA HIS A 227 19.59 -10.98 -0.60
C HIS A 227 20.02 -12.31 0.02
N ALA A 228 20.86 -12.26 1.06
CA ALA A 228 21.36 -13.42 1.77
C ALA A 228 20.39 -13.99 2.81
N GLN A 229 19.36 -13.23 3.18
CA GLN A 229 18.35 -13.58 4.17
C GLN A 229 16.96 -13.39 3.54
N SER A 230 15.95 -14.06 4.09
CA SER A 230 14.57 -13.91 3.65
C SER A 230 13.56 -14.10 4.77
N LEU A 231 12.37 -13.53 4.57
CA LEU A 231 11.19 -13.70 5.40
C LEU A 231 10.19 -14.62 4.69
N SER A 232 9.52 -15.48 5.45
CA SER A 232 8.33 -16.18 4.99
C SER A 232 7.11 -15.46 5.55
N VAL A 233 6.43 -14.69 4.71
CA VAL A 233 5.34 -13.79 5.12
C VAL A 233 4.02 -14.29 4.57
N ASP A 234 3.00 -14.34 5.43
CA ASP A 234 1.63 -14.59 5.00
C ASP A 234 1.05 -13.29 4.43
N LEU A 235 0.75 -13.25 3.13
CA LEU A 235 0.18 -12.07 2.48
C LEU A 235 -1.36 -12.15 2.44
N PRO A 236 -2.08 -11.27 3.16
CA PRO A 236 -3.53 -11.22 3.11
C PRO A 236 -4.06 -10.87 1.71
N PRO A 237 -5.32 -11.22 1.40
CA PRO A 237 -5.94 -10.85 0.13
C PRO A 237 -6.09 -9.33 0.03
N LEU A 238 -5.84 -8.75 -1.16
CA LEU A 238 -6.01 -7.32 -1.45
C LEU A 238 -5.46 -6.42 -0.34
N SER A 239 -4.16 -6.52 -0.08
CA SER A 239 -3.53 -5.89 1.08
C SER A 239 -2.18 -5.26 0.78
N THR A 240 -1.79 -4.32 1.65
CA THR A 240 -0.43 -3.82 1.80
C THR A 240 0.02 -4.02 3.23
N LEU A 241 1.19 -4.66 3.38
CA LEU A 241 1.90 -4.84 4.64
C LEU A 241 3.11 -3.92 4.70
N ILE A 242 3.42 -3.43 5.89
CA ILE A 242 4.66 -2.70 6.19
C ILE A 242 5.35 -3.41 7.37
N LEU A 243 6.51 -4.01 7.11
CA LEU A 243 7.34 -4.67 8.11
C LEU A 243 8.57 -3.80 8.39
N LYS A 244 8.93 -3.61 9.66
CA LYS A 244 10.14 -2.91 10.11
C LYS A 244 11.22 -3.91 10.43
N GLY A 245 12.37 -3.76 9.80
CA GLY A 245 13.55 -4.56 10.10
C GLY A 245 14.15 -4.23 11.47
N PRO A 246 15.16 -5.00 11.90
CA PRO A 246 15.93 -4.62 13.08
C PRO A 246 16.62 -3.27 12.84
N SER A 247 16.77 -2.50 13.91
CA SER A 247 17.61 -1.30 13.87
C SER A 247 19.08 -1.73 13.88
N HIS A 248 19.92 -1.07 13.09
CA HIS A 248 21.36 -1.18 13.28
C HIS A 248 21.69 -0.69 14.70
N GLY A 249 22.30 -1.58 15.51
CA GLY A 249 22.90 -1.21 16.79
C GLY A 249 24.16 -0.40 16.60
#